data_AF-A0A353JBA2-F1
#
_entry.id   AF-A0A353JBA2-F1
#
_cell.length_a   1.000
_cell.length_b   1.000
_cell.length_c   1.000
_cell.angle_alpha   90.00
_cell.angle_beta   90.00
_cell.angle_gamma   90.00
#
_symmetry.space_group_name_H-M   'P 1'
#
loop_
_entity.id
_entity.type
_entity.pdbx_description
1 polymer ?
#
loop_
_entity_poly.entity_id
_entity_poly.type
_entity_poly.pdbx_seq_one_letter_code
_entity_poly.pdbx_strand_id
1 'polypeptide(L)'
;MIIIISIFIDPLKNWFYEKTKISRNNVFIQIWQHILTLFLLAIGKILFMCNDLSSAWQMFIQCFNWTNLSLQNIWNQIGESSFYAAICCFAPIFIVDLIQEIWPKTSFLTKFNHVPIYIRWPIMIALIVVVVWLGWYGKGLPHFDFGYTQF
;
A
#
# COMPACT_ATOMS: atom_id res chain seq x y z
N MET A 1 -7.43 18.06 -6.94
CA MET A 1 -8.66 17.69 -7.70
C MET A 1 -9.39 16.48 -7.13
N ILE A 2 -8.68 15.52 -6.51
CA ILE A 2 -9.24 14.29 -5.91
C ILE A 2 -10.26 14.57 -4.79
N ILE A 3 -10.05 15.60 -3.98
CA ILE A 3 -10.94 15.98 -2.86
C ILE A 3 -12.33 16.42 -3.35
N ILE A 4 -12.41 17.07 -4.51
CA ILE A 4 -13.69 17.51 -5.08
C ILE A 4 -14.45 16.30 -5.61
N ILE A 5 -13.75 15.39 -6.30
CA ILE A 5 -14.32 14.14 -6.80
C ILE A 5 -14.82 13.23 -5.66
N SER A 6 -14.10 13.18 -4.52
CA SER A 6 -14.55 12.42 -3.36
C SER A 6 -15.85 12.98 -2.78
N ILE A 7 -15.97 14.32 -2.68
CA ILE A 7 -17.19 14.98 -2.20
C ILE A 7 -18.39 14.70 -3.11
N PHE A 8 -18.18 14.59 -4.42
CA PHE A 8 -19.24 14.22 -5.37
C PHE A 8 -19.64 12.73 -5.31
N ILE A 9 -18.72 11.86 -4.89
CA ILE A 9 -18.97 10.41 -4.76
C ILE A 9 -19.61 10.06 -3.41
N ASP A 10 -19.40 10.87 -2.37
CA ASP A 10 -19.99 10.68 -1.04
C ASP A 10 -21.53 10.57 -1.03
N PRO A 11 -22.32 11.40 -1.75
CA PRO A 11 -23.77 11.24 -1.82
C PRO A 11 -24.17 9.94 -2.53
N LEU A 12 -23.42 9.51 -3.54
CA LEU A 12 -23.66 8.24 -4.25
C LEU A 12 -23.40 7.03 -3.34
N LYS A 13 -22.33 7.09 -2.54
CA LYS A 13 -22.04 6.08 -1.52
C LYS A 13 -23.14 6.03 -0.46
N ASN A 14 -23.56 7.17 0.08
CA ASN A 14 -24.61 7.21 1.09
C ASN A 14 -25.93 6.66 0.56
N TRP A 15 -26.30 7.01 -0.68
CA TRP A 15 -27.48 6.44 -1.35
C TRP A 15 -27.40 4.91 -1.49
N PHE A 16 -26.22 4.37 -1.84
CA PHE A 16 -26.00 2.93 -1.92
C PHE A 16 -26.13 2.23 -0.56
N TYR A 17 -25.60 2.82 0.52
CA TYR A 17 -25.71 2.26 1.87
C TYR A 17 -27.12 2.36 2.44
N GLU A 18 -27.84 3.45 2.18
CA GLU A 18 -29.24 3.63 2.58
C GLU A 18 -30.16 2.61 1.90
N LYS A 19 -29.92 2.32 0.62
CA LYS A 19 -30.75 1.41 -0.17
C LYS A 19 -30.48 -0.07 0.14
N THR A 20 -29.24 -0.39 0.47
CA THR A 20 -28.86 -1.77 0.84
C THR A 20 -29.09 -2.07 2.32
N LYS A 21 -29.36 -1.05 3.17
CA LYS A 21 -29.49 -1.15 4.64
C LYS A 21 -28.31 -1.85 5.34
N ILE A 22 -27.18 -2.00 4.65
CA ILE A 22 -26.00 -2.65 5.22
C ILE A 22 -25.27 -1.60 6.05
N SER A 23 -24.99 -1.92 7.32
CA SER A 23 -24.27 -1.01 8.20
C SER A 23 -22.91 -0.65 7.60
N ARG A 24 -22.61 0.65 7.54
CA ARG A 24 -21.33 1.19 7.05
C ARG A 24 -20.12 0.63 7.79
N ASN A 25 -20.34 0.14 9.02
CA ASN A 25 -19.34 -0.45 9.90
C ASN A 25 -19.34 -1.99 9.89
N ASN A 26 -19.92 -2.62 8.87
CA ASN A 26 -19.89 -4.08 8.77
C ASN A 26 -18.49 -4.54 8.35
N VAL A 27 -17.86 -5.36 9.18
CA VAL A 27 -16.51 -5.91 8.95
C VAL A 27 -16.41 -6.58 7.59
N PHE A 28 -17.49 -7.21 7.11
CA PHE A 28 -17.55 -7.83 5.78
C PHE A 28 -17.38 -6.82 4.64
N ILE A 29 -18.02 -5.64 4.72
CA ILE A 29 -17.87 -4.60 3.71
C ILE A 29 -16.46 -4.02 3.75
N GLN A 30 -15.89 -3.84 4.96
CA GLN A 30 -14.52 -3.35 5.10
C GLN A 30 -13.54 -4.33 4.45
N ILE A 31 -13.63 -5.63 4.76
CA ILE A 31 -12.78 -6.64 4.13
C ILE A 31 -12.94 -6.63 2.60
N TRP A 32 -14.18 -6.56 2.09
CA TRP A 32 -14.44 -6.45 0.66
C TRP A 32 -13.78 -5.22 0.02
N GLN A 33 -13.84 -4.06 0.69
CA GLN A 33 -13.16 -2.85 0.23
C GLN A 33 -11.64 -3.02 0.18
N HIS A 34 -11.03 -3.68 1.16
CA HIS A 34 -9.60 -3.97 1.15
C HIS A 34 -9.23 -4.92 0.00
N ILE A 35 -10.02 -5.97 -0.23
CA ILE A 35 -9.83 -6.91 -1.36
C ILE A 35 -9.94 -6.16 -2.70
N LEU A 36 -10.96 -5.33 -2.87
CA LEU A 36 -11.17 -4.56 -4.10
C LEU A 36 -10.04 -3.54 -4.33
N THR A 37 -9.58 -2.89 -3.25
CA THR A 37 -8.43 -1.97 -3.31
C THR A 37 -7.16 -2.70 -3.74
N LEU A 38 -6.89 -3.87 -3.14
CA LEU A 38 -5.75 -4.71 -3.49
C LEU A 38 -5.83 -5.16 -4.95
N PHE A 39 -7.01 -5.56 -5.41
CA PHE A 39 -7.25 -5.97 -6.78
C PHE A 39 -7.01 -4.83 -7.79
N LEU A 40 -7.54 -3.64 -7.51
CA LEU A 40 -7.32 -2.46 -8.35
C LEU A 40 -5.84 -2.05 -8.39
N LEU A 41 -5.15 -2.10 -7.25
CA LEU A 41 -3.73 -1.78 -7.17
C LEU A 41 -2.88 -2.81 -7.94
N ALA A 42 -3.24 -4.09 -7.87
CA ALA A 42 -2.59 -5.15 -8.64
C ALA A 42 -2.77 -4.94 -10.15
N ILE A 43 -4.00 -4.68 -10.61
CA ILE A 43 -4.27 -4.38 -12.03
C ILE A 43 -3.51 -3.14 -12.48
N GLY A 44 -3.56 -2.06 -11.69
CA GLY A 44 -2.84 -0.82 -11.99
C GLY A 44 -1.34 -1.06 -12.16
N LYS A 45 -0.74 -1.85 -11.26
CA LYS A 45 0.67 -2.21 -11.35
C LYS A 45 1.01 -2.98 -12.63
N ILE A 46 0.19 -3.96 -13.02
CA ILE A 46 0.40 -4.73 -14.26
C ILE A 46 0.32 -3.81 -15.49
N LEU A 47 -0.67 -2.92 -15.52
CA LEU A 47 -0.86 -1.96 -16.60
C LEU A 47 0.32 -0.99 -16.74
N PHE A 48 0.84 -0.47 -15.63
CA PHE A 48 1.97 0.46 -15.66
C PHE A 48 3.32 -0.20 -15.93
N MET A 49 3.43 -1.52 -15.71
CA MET A 49 4.68 -2.26 -15.92
C MET A 49 4.84 -2.78 -17.35
N CYS A 50 3.75 -2.86 -18.12
CA CYS A 50 3.76 -3.31 -19.51
C CYS A 50 3.73 -2.11 -20.47
N ASN A 51 4.49 -2.19 -21.56
CA ASN A 51 4.47 -1.15 -22.61
C ASN A 51 3.20 -1.20 -23.47
N ASP A 52 2.58 -2.39 -23.59
CA ASP A 52 1.43 -2.65 -24.44
C ASP A 52 0.25 -3.25 -23.67
N LEU A 53 -0.97 -2.86 -24.05
CA LEU A 53 -2.22 -3.34 -23.43
C LEU A 53 -2.42 -4.86 -23.62
N SER A 54 -1.95 -5.40 -24.76
CA SER A 54 -2.02 -6.83 -25.04
C SER A 54 -1.16 -7.65 -24.07
N SER A 55 0.06 -7.20 -23.80
CA SER A 55 0.96 -7.82 -22.83
C SER A 55 0.42 -7.74 -21.41
N ALA A 56 -0.18 -6.59 -21.02
CA ALA A 56 -0.83 -6.45 -19.72
C ALA A 56 -1.99 -7.45 -19.54
N TRP A 57 -2.81 -7.65 -20.56
CA TRP A 57 -3.92 -8.60 -20.53
C TRP A 57 -3.44 -10.06 -20.43
N GLN A 58 -2.38 -10.41 -21.17
CA GLN A 58 -1.77 -11.73 -21.07
C GLN A 58 -1.18 -11.99 -19.68
N MET A 59 -0.46 -11.03 -19.10
CA MET A 59 0.05 -11.14 -17.73
C MET A 59 -1.09 -11.27 -16.71
N PHE A 60 -2.16 -10.49 -16.87
CA PHE A 60 -3.33 -10.58 -16.00
C PHE A 60 -3.97 -11.97 -16.03
N ILE A 61 -4.18 -12.56 -17.20
CA ILE A 61 -4.72 -13.92 -17.33
C ILE A 61 -3.76 -14.95 -16.72
N GLN A 62 -2.44 -14.78 -16.90
CA GLN A 62 -1.44 -15.67 -16.32
C GLN A 62 -1.46 -15.66 -14.78
N CYS A 63 -1.82 -14.55 -14.12
CA CYS A 63 -2.00 -14.51 -12.67
C CYS A 63 -3.08 -15.49 -12.16
N PHE A 64 -4.06 -15.85 -13.00
CA PHE A 64 -5.10 -16.82 -12.67
C PHE A 64 -4.78 -18.26 -13.10
N ASN A 65 -3.67 -18.49 -13.79
CA ASN A 65 -3.20 -19.83 -14.12
C ASN A 65 -2.44 -20.43 -12.94
N TRP A 66 -3.12 -21.26 -12.16
CA TRP A 66 -2.59 -21.93 -10.96
C TRP A 66 -1.76 -23.19 -11.26
N THR A 67 -1.03 -23.24 -12.36
CA THR A 67 -0.40 -24.50 -12.82
C THR A 67 0.89 -24.88 -12.10
N ASN A 68 1.39 -24.11 -11.11
CA ASN A 68 2.60 -24.45 -10.33
C ASN A 68 2.71 -23.70 -8.98
N LEU A 69 1.62 -23.59 -8.22
CA LEU A 69 1.64 -23.00 -6.87
C LEU A 69 2.27 -23.97 -5.85
N SER A 70 3.59 -24.15 -5.93
CA SER A 70 4.36 -24.76 -4.84
C SER A 70 4.92 -23.67 -3.95
N LEU A 71 4.82 -23.86 -2.62
CA LEU A 71 5.42 -22.96 -1.62
C LEU A 71 6.92 -22.73 -1.88
N GLN A 72 7.62 -23.76 -2.38
CA GLN A 72 9.02 -23.70 -2.76
C GLN A 72 9.27 -22.71 -3.91
N ASN A 73 8.42 -22.69 -4.94
CA ASN A 73 8.55 -21.78 -6.07
C ASN A 73 8.25 -20.33 -5.66
N ILE A 74 7.28 -20.12 -4.77
CA ILE A 74 6.96 -18.79 -4.23
C ILE A 74 8.15 -18.24 -3.43
N TRP A 75 8.75 -19.07 -2.57
CA TRP A 75 9.93 -18.70 -1.79
C TRP A 75 11.13 -18.34 -2.69
N ASN A 76 11.38 -19.16 -3.72
CA ASN A 76 12.46 -18.92 -4.68
C ASN A 76 12.23 -17.66 -5.53
N GLN A 77 10.99 -17.30 -5.84
CA GLN A 77 10.67 -16.08 -6.61
C GLN A 77 10.76 -14.80 -5.79
N ILE A 78 10.37 -14.85 -4.51
CA ILE A 78 10.49 -13.69 -3.61
C ILE A 78 11.97 -13.42 -3.31
N GLY A 79 12.77 -14.49 -3.15
CA GLY A 79 14.17 -14.39 -2.79
C GLY A 79 14.35 -14.02 -1.32
N GLU A 80 15.30 -14.69 -0.65
CA GLU A 80 15.49 -14.53 0.80
C GLU A 80 15.79 -13.07 1.19
N SER A 81 16.60 -12.37 0.39
CA SER A 81 16.96 -10.96 0.62
C SER A 81 15.75 -10.02 0.59
N SER A 82 14.82 -10.20 -0.35
CA SER A 82 13.61 -9.38 -0.45
C SER A 82 12.66 -9.66 0.71
N PHE A 83 12.59 -10.92 1.17
CA PHE A 83 11.76 -11.30 2.31
C PHE A 83 12.28 -10.67 3.61
N TYR A 84 13.60 -10.73 3.85
CA TYR A 84 14.22 -10.04 5.00
C TYR A 84 14.02 -8.53 4.93
N ALA A 85 14.19 -7.91 3.75
CA ALA A 85 13.95 -6.48 3.58
C ALA A 85 12.48 -6.10 3.86
N ALA A 86 11.52 -6.90 3.38
CA ALA A 86 10.11 -6.69 3.64
C ALA A 86 9.78 -6.80 5.14
N ILE A 87 10.33 -7.80 5.84
CA ILE A 87 10.17 -7.93 7.30
C ILE A 87 10.81 -6.75 8.02
N CYS A 88 12.02 -6.33 7.64
CA CYS A 88 12.69 -5.19 8.27
C CYS A 88 11.90 -3.88 8.13
N CYS A 89 11.19 -3.68 7.01
CA CYS A 89 10.33 -2.52 6.82
C CYS A 89 8.97 -2.66 7.53
N PHE A 90 8.38 -3.86 7.52
CA PHE A 90 7.04 -4.10 8.07
C PHE A 90 7.05 -4.18 9.60
N ALA A 91 8.03 -4.86 10.18
CA ALA A 91 8.12 -5.08 11.62
C ALA A 91 8.04 -3.79 12.46
N PRO A 92 8.79 -2.70 12.18
CA PRO A 92 8.71 -1.48 12.98
C PRO A 92 7.33 -0.81 12.87
N ILE A 93 6.69 -0.83 11.70
CA ILE A 93 5.34 -0.28 11.50
C ILE A 93 4.34 -1.09 12.33
N PHE A 94 4.39 -2.41 12.20
CA PHE A 94 3.52 -3.32 12.94
C PHE A 94 3.70 -3.22 14.46
N ILE A 95 4.93 -3.04 14.94
CA ILE A 95 5.20 -2.81 16.37
C ILE A 95 4.59 -1.49 16.84
N VAL A 96 4.73 -0.40 16.05
CA VAL A 96 4.14 0.89 16.39
C VAL A 96 2.61 0.79 16.42
N ASP A 97 2.01 0.10 15.46
CA ASP A 97 0.56 -0.13 15.40
C ASP A 97 0.08 -0.95 16.61
N LEU A 98 0.77 -2.05 16.96
CA LEU A 98 0.47 -2.84 18.16
C LEU A 98 0.59 -2.02 19.44
N ILE A 99 1.63 -1.19 19.57
CA ILE A 99 1.82 -0.32 20.74
C ILE A 99 0.67 0.70 20.83
N GLN A 100 0.23 1.26 19.70
CA GLN A 100 -0.90 2.20 19.67
C GLN A 100 -2.23 1.51 20.01
N GLU A 101 -2.42 0.27 19.57
CA GLU A 101 -3.62 -0.53 19.87
C GLU A 101 -3.68 -0.90 21.36
N ILE A 102 -2.57 -1.33 21.96
CA ILE A 102 -2.50 -1.75 23.37
C ILE A 102 -2.48 -0.53 24.31
N TRP A 103 -1.82 0.56 23.92
CA TRP A 103 -1.68 1.79 24.73
C TRP A 103 -2.24 3.02 24.00
N PRO A 104 -3.57 3.16 23.93
CA PRO A 104 -4.23 4.24 23.17
C PRO A 104 -3.94 5.65 23.71
N LYS A 105 -3.46 5.77 24.95
CA LYS A 105 -3.10 7.06 25.57
C LYS A 105 -1.69 7.55 25.20
N THR A 106 -0.85 6.71 24.60
CA THR A 106 0.48 7.09 24.12
C THR A 106 0.48 7.19 22.60
N SER A 107 -0.16 8.22 22.06
CA SER A 107 0.01 8.55 20.65
C SER A 107 1.47 8.95 20.41
N PHE A 108 2.17 8.10 19.65
CA PHE A 108 3.56 8.31 19.24
C PHE A 108 3.72 9.66 18.53
N LEU A 109 2.72 10.05 17.72
CA LEU A 109 2.65 11.36 17.08
C LEU A 109 2.64 12.50 18.09
N THR A 110 1.89 12.39 19.18
CA THR A 110 1.79 13.45 20.20
C THR A 110 3.14 13.64 20.89
N LYS A 111 3.83 12.54 21.23
CA LYS A 111 5.19 12.61 21.80
C LYS A 111 6.21 13.16 20.81
N PHE A 112 6.15 12.76 19.54
CA PHE A 112 7.04 13.25 18.49
C PHE A 112 6.82 14.75 18.19
N ASN A 113 5.59 15.25 18.31
CA ASN A 113 5.28 16.67 18.14
C ASN A 113 5.76 17.56 19.30
N HIS A 114 6.00 16.98 20.48
CA HIS A 114 6.62 17.70 21.60
C HIS A 114 8.16 17.78 21.51
N VAL A 115 8.78 17.06 20.57
CA VAL A 115 10.23 17.13 20.32
C VAL A 115 10.57 18.51 19.73
N PRO A 116 11.65 19.17 20.16
CA PRO A 116 12.04 20.47 19.63
C PRO A 116 12.24 20.42 18.10
N ILE A 117 11.83 21.49 17.44
CA ILE A 117 11.73 21.54 15.98
C ILE A 117 13.06 21.24 15.28
N TYR A 118 14.18 21.64 15.88
CA TYR A 118 15.54 21.42 15.37
C TYR A 118 15.93 19.93 15.29
N ILE A 119 15.30 19.06 16.09
CA ILE A 119 15.53 17.62 16.06
C ILE A 119 14.50 16.93 15.15
N ARG A 120 13.26 17.44 15.13
CA ARG A 120 12.16 16.85 14.33
C ARG A 120 12.45 16.90 12.82
N TRP A 121 12.95 18.03 12.32
CA TRP A 121 13.20 18.22 10.89
C TRP A 121 14.29 17.29 10.31
N PRO A 122 15.48 17.16 10.93
CA PRO A 122 16.48 16.20 10.48
C PRO A 122 15.97 14.77 10.45
N ILE A 123 15.18 14.35 11.45
CA ILE A 123 14.61 13.00 11.49
C ILE A 123 13.63 12.79 10.33
N MET A 124 12.75 13.76 10.06
CA MET A 124 11.81 13.66 8.93
C MET A 124 12.54 13.62 7.59
N ILE A 125 13.55 14.46 7.40
CA ILE A 125 14.36 14.48 6.17
C ILE A 125 15.12 13.15 6.02
N ALA A 126 15.74 12.66 7.08
CA ALA A 126 16.44 11.38 7.07
C ALA A 126 15.50 10.22 6.72
N LEU A 127 14.28 10.19 7.28
CA LEU A 127 13.27 9.18 6.96
C LEU A 127 12.86 9.25 5.47
N ILE A 128 12.65 10.44 4.93
CA ILE A 128 12.34 10.61 3.51
C ILE A 128 13.50 10.08 2.65
N VAL A 129 14.74 10.45 2.98
CA VAL A 129 15.93 9.98 2.25
C VAL A 129 16.05 8.45 2.31
N VAL A 130 15.81 7.85 3.47
CA VAL A 130 15.83 6.38 3.64
C VAL A 130 14.75 5.72 2.78
N VAL A 131 13.53 6.25 2.76
CA VAL A 131 12.43 5.71 1.94
C VAL A 131 12.75 5.85 0.45
N VAL A 132 13.28 6.98 0.00
CA VAL A 132 13.70 7.15 -1.38
C VAL A 132 14.84 6.19 -1.71
N TRP A 133 15.85 6.06 -0.85
CA TRP A 133 17.02 5.25 -1.15
C TRP A 133 16.71 3.75 -1.17
N LEU A 134 15.94 3.27 -0.19
CA LEU A 134 15.53 1.86 -0.10
C LEU A 134 14.39 1.49 -1.07
N GLY A 135 13.45 2.41 -1.31
CA GLY A 135 12.29 2.16 -2.17
C GLY A 135 12.57 2.32 -3.67
N TRP A 136 13.47 3.24 -4.04
CA TRP A 136 13.71 3.60 -5.45
C TRP A 136 14.80 2.75 -6.11
N TYR A 137 15.87 2.41 -5.38
CA TYR A 137 17.09 1.84 -5.95
C TYR A 137 17.31 0.35 -5.61
N GLY A 138 16.24 -0.36 -5.26
CA GLY A 138 16.28 -1.81 -5.10
C GLY A 138 16.64 -2.50 -6.41
N LYS A 139 17.71 -3.32 -6.41
CA LYS A 139 18.14 -4.09 -7.59
C LYS A 139 17.04 -5.07 -8.00
N GLY A 140 16.48 -4.89 -9.21
CA GLY A 140 15.55 -5.85 -9.84
C GLY A 140 14.24 -5.27 -10.37
N LEU A 141 13.92 -4.01 -10.09
CA LEU A 141 12.78 -3.33 -10.71
C LEU A 141 13.29 -2.45 -11.86
N PRO A 142 12.62 -2.42 -13.04
CA PRO A 142 12.92 -1.42 -14.04
C PRO A 142 12.85 -0.06 -13.35
N HIS A 143 13.86 0.76 -13.55
CA HIS A 143 13.88 2.13 -13.03
C HIS A 143 12.63 2.83 -13.58
N PHE A 144 11.59 2.92 -12.76
CA PHE A 144 10.36 3.57 -13.16
C PHE A 144 10.70 5.05 -13.32
N ASP A 145 10.66 5.53 -14.57
CA ASP A 145 10.64 6.95 -14.86
C ASP A 145 9.46 7.58 -14.10
N PHE A 146 9.71 8.73 -13.49
CA PHE A 146 8.72 9.53 -12.74
C PHE A 146 7.47 9.82 -13.59
N GLY A 147 6.51 8.89 -13.62
CA GLY A 147 5.25 9.06 -14.36
C GLY A 147 4.11 9.63 -13.53
N TYR A 148 4.12 9.46 -12.20
CA TYR A 148 2.89 9.68 -11.40
C TYR A 148 3.08 10.21 -9.96
N THR A 149 3.89 11.27 -9.78
CA THR A 149 3.83 12.09 -8.55
C THR A 149 3.83 13.60 -8.79
N GLN A 150 3.60 14.06 -10.03
CA GLN A 150 3.52 15.50 -10.31
C GLN A 150 2.12 16.12 -10.19
N PHE A 151 1.06 15.37 -9.82
CA PHE A 151 -0.27 15.95 -9.58
C PHE A 151 -1.08 15.20 -8.51
#